data_AF-A0A6B3H8S7-F1
#
_entry.id   AF-A0A6B3H8S7-F1
#
_cell.length_a   1.000
_cell.length_b   1.000
_cell.length_c   1.000
_cell.angle_alpha   90.00
_cell.angle_beta   90.00
_cell.angle_gamma   90.00
#
_symmetry.space_group_name_H-M   'P 1'
#
loop_
_entity.id
_entity.type
_entity.pdbx_description
1 polymer ?
#
loop_
_entity_poly.entity_id
_entity_poly.type
_entity_poly.pdbx_seq_one_letter_code
_entity_poly.pdbx_strand_id
1 'polypeptide(L)'
;DTQSHSQRAISCADSKARPTVDEARALLPEFRRLSPVFGPFLAWDTAGWCAQWPVEGEHETPETSAPGAGPILVIGTTGDPATPYEGAQRMADELGKGVGIMVTNK
;
A
#
# COMPACT_ATOMS: atom_id res chain seq x y z
N ASP A 1 -7.44 -23.47 -4.72
CA ASP A 1 -7.44 -22.13 -4.13
C ASP A 1 -5.99 -21.66 -4.10
N THR A 2 -5.66 -20.61 -4.87
CA THR A 2 -4.29 -20.11 -5.04
C THR A 2 -4.16 -18.64 -4.66
N GLN A 3 -5.22 -18.03 -4.09
CA GLN A 3 -5.28 -16.58 -3.87
C GLN A 3 -4.12 -16.07 -3.03
N SER A 4 -3.86 -16.71 -1.88
CA SER A 4 -2.77 -16.31 -0.97
C SER A 4 -1.39 -16.49 -1.59
N HIS A 5 -1.20 -17.54 -2.40
CA HIS A 5 0.06 -17.80 -3.10
C HIS A 5 0.34 -16.72 -4.15
N SER A 6 -0.65 -16.40 -4.98
CA SER A 6 -0.53 -15.36 -6.01
C SER A 6 -0.34 -13.99 -5.39
N GLN A 7 -1.09 -13.65 -4.34
CA GLN A 7 -0.96 -12.37 -3.65
C GLN A 7 0.44 -12.20 -3.07
N ARG A 8 0.98 -13.23 -2.40
CA ARG A 8 2.36 -13.17 -1.87
C ARG A 8 3.38 -12.98 -2.99
N ALA A 9 3.25 -13.74 -4.07
CA ALA A 9 4.21 -13.68 -5.16
C ALA A 9 4.27 -12.31 -5.82
N ILE A 10 3.10 -11.71 -6.08
CA ILE A 10 3.00 -10.39 -6.72
C ILE A 10 3.44 -9.30 -5.75
N SER A 11 2.90 -9.24 -4.52
CA SER A 11 3.25 -8.18 -3.57
C SER A 11 4.75 -8.13 -3.21
N CYS A 12 5.41 -9.28 -3.12
CA CYS A 12 6.84 -9.33 -2.83
C CYS A 12 7.73 -9.03 -4.04
N ALA A 13 7.22 -9.24 -5.26
CA ALA A 13 7.88 -8.82 -6.49
C ALA A 13 7.72 -7.31 -6.74
N ASP A 14 6.56 -6.72 -6.44
CA ASP A 14 6.32 -5.29 -6.66
C ASP A 14 7.18 -4.42 -5.73
N SER A 15 7.29 -4.78 -4.45
CA SER A 15 7.91 -3.93 -3.42
C SER A 15 9.31 -4.36 -3.01
N LYS A 16 10.24 -3.40 -2.95
CA LYS A 16 11.59 -3.56 -2.36
C LYS A 16 11.61 -3.59 -0.83
N ALA A 17 10.53 -3.19 -0.16
CA ALA A 17 10.52 -3.08 1.30
C ALA A 17 10.79 -4.44 1.98
N ARG A 18 11.80 -4.47 2.86
CA ARG A 18 12.13 -5.65 3.68
C ARG A 18 12.44 -5.23 5.14
N PRO A 19 11.44 -4.74 5.89
CA PRO A 19 11.63 -4.41 7.30
C PRO A 19 12.17 -5.59 8.10
N THR A 20 13.06 -5.28 9.04
CA THR A 20 13.61 -6.23 10.00
C THR A 20 12.63 -6.50 11.14
N VAL A 21 12.86 -7.59 11.87
CA VAL A 21 12.06 -7.95 13.06
C VAL A 21 12.11 -6.86 14.13
N ASP A 22 13.25 -6.17 14.28
CA ASP A 22 13.40 -5.10 15.27
C ASP A 22 12.64 -3.83 14.87
N GLU A 23 12.61 -3.49 13.56
CA GLU A 23 11.76 -2.41 13.04
C GLU A 23 10.28 -2.72 13.23
N ALA A 24 9.83 -3.95 12.92
CA ALA A 24 8.46 -4.38 13.18
C ALA A 24 8.10 -4.32 14.68
N ARG A 25 9.04 -4.72 15.55
CA ARG A 25 8.85 -4.66 17.01
C ARG A 25 8.71 -3.22 17.49
N ALA A 26 9.47 -2.29 16.93
CA ALA A 26 9.39 -0.87 17.26
C ALA A 26 8.03 -0.25 16.89
N LEU A 27 7.36 -0.76 15.85
CA LEU A 27 6.03 -0.31 15.41
C LEU A 27 4.87 -0.83 16.27
N LEU A 28 5.07 -1.90 17.06
CA LEU A 28 3.99 -2.53 17.84
C LEU A 28 3.19 -1.58 18.76
N PRO A 29 3.81 -0.65 19.51
CA PRO A 29 3.05 0.26 20.37
C PRO A 29 2.09 1.15 19.57
N GLU A 30 2.53 1.65 18.42
CA GLU A 30 1.72 2.49 17.55
C GLU A 30 0.58 1.71 16.91
N PHE A 31 0.87 0.55 16.31
CA PHE A 31 -0.13 -0.29 15.67
C PHE A 31 -1.22 -0.73 16.65
N ARG A 32 -0.84 -1.11 17.90
CA ARG A 32 -1.81 -1.45 18.96
C ARG A 32 -2.71 -0.28 19.33
N ARG A 33 -2.16 0.93 19.39
CA ARG A 33 -2.91 2.15 19.70
C ARG A 33 -3.90 2.48 18.59
N LEU A 34 -3.49 2.33 17.33
CA LEU A 34 -4.32 2.64 16.16
C LEU A 34 -5.42 1.59 15.92
N SER A 35 -5.11 0.31 16.10
CA SER A 35 -6.06 -0.79 15.94
C SER A 35 -5.80 -1.89 16.97
N PRO A 36 -6.57 -1.95 18.07
CA PRO A 36 -6.38 -2.97 19.10
C PRO A 36 -6.58 -4.41 18.59
N VAL A 37 -7.42 -4.57 17.55
CA VAL A 37 -7.77 -5.88 16.97
C VAL A 37 -6.72 -6.32 15.96
N PHE A 38 -6.41 -5.48 14.97
CA PHE A 38 -5.55 -5.86 13.83
C PHE A 38 -4.10 -5.40 13.97
N GLY A 39 -3.85 -4.39 14.80
CA GLY A 39 -2.54 -3.76 14.95
C GLY A 39 -1.40 -4.73 15.26
N PRO A 40 -1.50 -5.61 16.29
CA PRO A 40 -0.45 -6.57 16.57
C PRO A 40 -0.11 -7.47 15.38
N PHE A 41 -1.12 -7.94 14.65
CA PHE A 41 -0.93 -8.78 13.46
C PHE A 41 -0.22 -8.00 12.34
N LEU A 42 -0.76 -6.84 11.99
CA LEU A 42 -0.23 -6.01 10.89
C LEU A 42 1.20 -5.51 11.18
N ALA A 43 1.53 -5.21 12.44
CA ALA A 43 2.89 -4.82 12.81
C ALA A 43 3.91 -5.92 12.52
N TRP A 44 3.62 -7.16 12.92
CA TRP A 44 4.50 -8.29 12.63
C TRP A 44 4.54 -8.65 11.15
N ASP A 45 3.42 -8.48 10.44
CA ASP A 45 3.34 -8.75 9.01
C ASP A 45 4.32 -7.91 8.18
N THR A 46 4.63 -6.68 8.63
CA THR A 46 5.62 -5.79 8.01
C THR A 46 7.00 -6.46 7.80
N ALA A 47 7.42 -7.34 8.72
CA ALA A 47 8.70 -8.06 8.65
C ALA A 47 8.54 -9.56 8.35
N GLY A 48 7.31 -10.04 8.10
CA GLY A 48 7.03 -11.46 7.93
C GLY A 48 6.79 -11.86 6.48
N TRP A 49 5.93 -11.13 5.77
CA TRP A 49 5.35 -11.59 4.50
C TRP A 49 6.38 -11.84 3.39
N CYS A 50 7.28 -10.87 3.19
CA CYS A 50 8.28 -10.87 2.11
C CYS A 50 9.73 -11.03 2.59
N ALA A 51 9.98 -11.19 3.89
CA ALA A 51 11.33 -11.11 4.47
C ALA A 51 12.35 -12.11 3.92
N GLN A 52 11.89 -13.24 3.40
CA GLN A 52 12.74 -14.29 2.79
C GLN A 52 12.33 -14.55 1.33
N TRP A 53 11.71 -13.58 0.67
CA TRP A 53 11.39 -13.70 -0.75
C TRP A 53 12.69 -13.80 -1.58
N PRO A 54 12.83 -14.76 -2.50
CA PRO A 54 14.12 -15.12 -3.09
C PRO A 54 14.63 -14.15 -4.16
N VAL A 55 13.82 -13.16 -4.55
CA VAL A 55 14.15 -12.16 -5.56
C VAL A 55 13.93 -10.75 -5.00
N GLU A 56 14.71 -9.80 -5.52
CA GLU A 56 14.54 -8.38 -5.20
C GLU A 56 13.20 -7.88 -5.76
N GLY A 57 12.56 -6.97 -5.03
CA GLY A 57 11.37 -6.29 -5.52
C GLY A 57 11.70 -5.18 -6.51
N GLU A 58 10.70 -4.67 -7.22
CA GLU A 58 10.89 -3.69 -8.28
C GLU A 58 10.94 -2.24 -7.77
N HIS A 59 10.08 -1.88 -6.80
CA HIS A 59 9.86 -0.48 -6.43
C HIS A 59 10.00 -0.21 -4.92
N GLU A 60 10.68 0.88 -4.56
CA GLU A 60 10.54 1.52 -3.24
C GLU A 60 9.36 2.49 -3.25
N THR A 61 9.24 3.28 -4.31
CA THR A 61 8.10 4.15 -4.60
C THR A 61 7.90 4.14 -6.11
N PRO A 62 6.78 3.60 -6.62
CA PRO A 62 6.52 3.58 -8.05
C PRO A 62 6.26 4.99 -8.57
N GLU A 63 6.76 5.30 -9.77
CA GLU A 63 6.42 6.55 -10.47
C GLU A 63 5.03 6.43 -11.07
N THR A 64 4.18 7.42 -10.80
CA THR A 64 2.74 7.39 -11.10
C THR A 64 2.31 8.50 -12.05
N SER A 65 3.19 9.44 -12.40
CA SER A 65 2.89 10.51 -13.35
C SER A 65 2.53 9.96 -14.74
N ALA A 66 1.46 10.51 -15.32
CA ALA A 66 0.92 10.06 -16.61
C ALA A 66 0.79 11.23 -17.62
N PRO A 67 1.90 11.91 -17.98
CA PRO A 67 1.85 13.06 -18.88
C PRO A 67 1.34 12.66 -20.27
N GLY A 68 0.37 13.42 -20.78
CA GLY A 68 -0.23 13.16 -22.10
C GLY A 68 -1.34 12.11 -22.10
N ALA A 69 -1.65 11.49 -20.96
CA ALA A 69 -2.84 10.68 -20.82
C ALA A 69 -4.12 11.55 -20.93
N GLY A 70 -5.22 10.94 -21.38
CA GLY A 70 -6.54 11.52 -21.21
C GLY A 70 -6.96 11.55 -19.73
N PRO A 71 -8.11 12.15 -19.40
CA PRO A 71 -8.60 12.18 -18.03
C PRO A 71 -8.73 10.76 -17.42
N ILE A 72 -8.17 10.57 -16.23
CA ILE A 72 -8.23 9.33 -15.45
C ILE A 72 -9.07 9.59 -14.20
N LEU A 73 -10.16 8.84 -14.06
CA LEU A 73 -11.04 8.90 -12.90
C LEU A 73 -10.49 8.03 -11.76
N VAL A 74 -10.23 8.65 -10.61
CA VAL A 74 -9.87 7.98 -9.36
C VAL A 74 -11.07 8.02 -8.41
N ILE A 75 -11.54 6.86 -7.96
CA ILE A 75 -12.67 6.73 -7.04
C ILE A 75 -12.12 6.43 -5.65
N GLY A 76 -12.33 7.35 -4.70
CA GLY A 76 -11.96 7.15 -3.29
C GLY A 76 -13.17 7.25 -2.38
N THR A 77 -13.35 6.30 -1.47
CA THR A 77 -14.48 6.29 -0.51
C THR A 77 -14.03 6.74 0.87
N THR A 78 -14.80 7.60 1.54
CA THR A 78 -14.52 7.94 2.93
C THR A 78 -14.73 6.73 3.83
N GLY A 79 -13.76 6.45 4.71
CA GLY A 79 -13.83 5.32 5.64
C GLY A 79 -13.39 3.98 5.06
N ASP A 80 -12.85 3.93 3.84
CA ASP A 80 -12.22 2.71 3.29
C ASP A 80 -11.02 2.28 4.18
N PRO A 81 -11.07 1.09 4.81
CA PRO A 81 -10.03 0.64 5.73
C PRO A 81 -8.83 -0.01 5.03
N ALA A 82 -8.95 -0.38 3.74
CA ALA A 82 -7.93 -1.11 2.99
C ALA A 82 -7.12 -0.15 2.10
N THR A 83 -7.82 0.76 1.43
CA THR A 83 -7.24 1.80 0.57
C THR A 83 -7.74 3.17 1.02
N PRO A 84 -7.09 3.79 2.05
CA PRO A 84 -7.57 5.01 2.66
C PRO A 84 -7.81 6.15 1.65
N TYR A 85 -8.82 6.98 1.93
CA TYR A 85 -9.24 8.10 1.08
C TYR A 85 -8.07 9.01 0.65
N GLU A 86 -7.15 9.29 1.57
CA GLU A 86 -5.98 10.13 1.31
C GLU A 86 -5.03 9.51 0.29
N GLY A 87 -4.99 8.18 0.19
CA GLY A 87 -4.24 7.47 -0.86
C GLY A 87 -4.82 7.71 -2.25
N ALA A 88 -6.15 7.67 -2.36
CA ALA A 88 -6.83 7.99 -3.62
C ALA A 88 -6.64 9.47 -4.01
N GLN A 89 -6.65 10.39 -3.05
CA GLN A 89 -6.34 11.80 -3.31
C GLN A 89 -4.91 11.97 -3.82
N ARG A 90 -3.91 11.38 -3.14
CA ARG A 90 -2.51 11.44 -3.59
C ARG A 90 -2.32 10.86 -4.99
N MET A 91 -2.94 9.71 -5.28
CA MET A 91 -2.87 9.11 -6.62
C MET A 91 -3.42 10.05 -7.71
N ALA A 92 -4.56 10.71 -7.46
CA ALA A 92 -5.11 11.67 -8.41
C ALA A 92 -4.17 12.87 -8.64
N ASP A 93 -3.53 13.36 -7.58
CA ASP A 93 -2.56 14.47 -7.68
C ASP A 93 -1.29 14.04 -8.43
N GLU A 94 -0.75 12.85 -8.14
CA GLU A 94 0.47 12.33 -8.75
C GLU A 94 0.32 11.98 -10.24
N LEU A 95 -0.86 11.50 -10.67
CA LEU A 95 -1.17 11.28 -12.09
C LEU A 95 -0.97 12.54 -12.95
N GLY A 96 -1.09 13.71 -12.33
CA GLY A 96 -0.76 15.01 -12.91
C GLY A 96 -1.97 15.92 -13.12
N LYS A 97 -1.69 17.23 -13.13
CA LYS A 97 -2.71 18.27 -13.29
C LYS A 97 -3.43 18.14 -14.64
N GLY A 98 -4.76 18.00 -14.58
CA GLY A 98 -5.60 17.82 -15.77
C GLY A 98 -5.66 16.37 -16.28
N VAL A 99 -4.95 15.44 -15.64
CA VAL A 99 -5.02 14.00 -15.90
C VAL A 99 -5.83 13.33 -14.80
N GLY A 100 -5.39 13.40 -13.54
CA GLY A 100 -6.11 12.79 -12.42
C GLY A 100 -7.34 13.59 -12.03
N ILE A 101 -8.50 12.92 -11.97
CA ILE A 101 -9.77 13.49 -11.50
C ILE A 101 -10.29 12.59 -10.39
N MET A 102 -10.42 13.13 -9.17
CA MET A 102 -10.94 12.36 -8.04
C MET A 102 -12.46 12.55 -7.89
N VAL A 103 -13.18 11.45 -7.68
CA VAL A 103 -14.57 11.45 -7.20
C VAL A 103 -14.65 10.69 -5.88
N THR A 104 -15.52 11.15 -5.00
CA THR A 104 -15.73 10.54 -3.69
C THR A 104 -17.20 10.42 -3.33
N ASN A 105 -17.51 9.37 -2.57
CA ASN A 105 -18.78 9.20 -1.89
C ASN A 105 -18.59 9.46 -0.39
N LYS A 106 -19.55 10.17 0.21
CA LYS A 106 -19.58 10.51 1.64
C LYS A 106 -20.41 9.51 2.43
#